data_AF-A0A1R0Z1H1-F1
#
_entry.id   AF-A0A1R0Z1H1-F1
#
_cell.length_a   1.000
_cell.length_b   1.000
_cell.length_c   1.000
_cell.angle_alpha   90.00
_cell.angle_beta   90.00
_cell.angle_gamma   90.00
#
_symmetry.space_group_name_H-M   'P 1'
#
loop_
_entity.id
_entity.type
_entity.pdbx_description
1 polymer ?
#
loop_
_entity_poly.entity_id
_entity_poly.type
_entity_poly.pdbx_seq_one_letter_code
_entity_poly.pdbx_strand_id
1 'polypeptide(L)'
;MLNDEDRRLAMKYAPRLLFDQNEPFFPVRLGITVMRQEEESPSFRRRLAVNHPDVLAVVEYAIYYDYDIQHLYDLEHVWVYIGRDGEVVDAEASFHGKFLKALLRGGSNLSGTWVDLYVQPGKHALAPFPEVFELLPGFASSTQDGAGAEGLIYGDFFRGILASDGETDRLVHRYLQTCRFTPSLSYSCWEYADREELFVSWNQLFTEIPERIRQELARLQLLLPPRH
;
A
#
# COMPACT_ATOMS: atom_id res chain seq x y z
N MET A 1 7.01 -15.53 11.12
CA MET A 1 5.77 -15.19 11.83
C MET A 1 6.04 -13.93 12.62
N LEU A 2 5.11 -12.97 12.59
CA LEU A 2 5.20 -11.74 13.38
C LEU A 2 4.92 -12.08 14.85
N ASN A 3 5.83 -11.72 15.75
CA ASN A 3 5.63 -11.94 17.18
C ASN A 3 4.57 -10.97 17.75
N ASP A 4 3.98 -11.31 18.89
CA ASP A 4 2.87 -10.56 19.46
C ASP A 4 3.25 -9.14 19.92
N GLU A 5 4.50 -8.93 20.32
CA GLU A 5 4.99 -7.61 20.73
C GLU A 5 5.03 -6.65 19.53
N ASP A 6 5.67 -7.07 18.44
CA ASP A 6 5.79 -6.29 17.21
C ASP A 6 4.42 -6.09 16.56
N ARG A 7 3.51 -7.06 16.65
CA ARG A 7 2.13 -6.92 16.18
C ARG A 7 1.38 -5.83 16.95
N ARG A 8 1.41 -5.89 18.29
CA ARG A 8 0.78 -4.86 19.13
C ARG A 8 1.38 -3.48 18.88
N LEU A 9 2.70 -3.41 18.68
CA LEU A 9 3.38 -2.17 18.33
C LEU A 9 2.86 -1.65 16.98
N ALA A 10 2.83 -2.48 15.94
CA ALA A 10 2.35 -2.11 14.62
C ALA A 10 0.89 -1.66 14.62
N MET A 11 0.01 -2.31 15.39
CA MET A 11 -1.39 -1.88 15.54
C MET A 11 -1.51 -0.54 16.26
N LYS A 12 -0.70 -0.30 17.31
CA LYS A 12 -0.69 0.98 18.05
C LYS A 12 -0.28 2.17 17.18
N TYR A 13 0.74 1.97 16.33
CA TYR A 13 1.30 3.02 15.46
C TYR A 13 0.77 2.95 14.02
N ALA A 14 -0.29 2.18 13.77
CA ALA A 14 -0.86 2.03 12.42
C ALA A 14 -1.28 3.40 11.86
N PRO A 15 -0.84 3.77 10.65
CA PRO A 15 -1.25 5.03 10.04
C PRO A 15 -2.76 5.00 9.75
N ARG A 16 -3.45 6.14 9.88
CA ARG A 16 -4.83 6.27 9.41
C ARG A 16 -4.80 6.51 7.91
N LEU A 17 -5.35 5.56 7.17
CA LEU A 17 -5.43 5.62 5.71
C LEU A 17 -6.77 6.24 5.33
N LEU A 18 -6.73 7.42 4.75
CA LEU A 18 -7.89 8.15 4.26
C LEU A 18 -8.08 7.85 2.77
N PHE A 19 -9.14 7.13 2.45
CA PHE A 19 -9.48 6.75 1.08
C PHE A 19 -10.58 7.64 0.52
N ASP A 20 -10.52 7.88 -0.79
CA ASP A 20 -11.62 8.47 -1.52
C ASP A 20 -12.88 7.61 -1.37
N GLN A 21 -14.04 8.24 -1.19
CA GLN A 21 -15.30 7.52 -0.98
C GLN A 21 -15.71 6.63 -2.16
N ASN A 22 -15.19 6.89 -3.36
CA ASN A 22 -15.46 6.09 -4.55
C ASN A 22 -14.37 5.04 -4.83
N GLU A 23 -13.35 4.89 -3.98
CA GLU A 23 -12.29 3.90 -4.15
C GLU A 23 -12.86 2.46 -4.14
N PRO A 24 -12.68 1.67 -5.21
CA PRO A 24 -13.11 0.28 -5.24
C PRO A 24 -12.17 -0.69 -4.50
N PHE A 25 -10.89 -0.34 -4.29
CA PHE A 25 -9.88 -1.27 -3.78
C PHE A 25 -9.27 -0.85 -2.45
N PHE A 26 -9.23 -1.79 -1.50
CA PHE A 26 -8.72 -1.57 -0.15
C PHE A 26 -7.62 -2.58 0.18
N PRO A 27 -6.74 -2.30 1.16
CA PRO A 27 -5.69 -3.22 1.54
C PRO A 27 -6.25 -4.55 2.03
N VAL A 28 -5.56 -5.63 1.67
CA VAL A 28 -5.94 -7.01 1.99
C VAL A 28 -5.03 -7.58 3.08
N ARG A 29 -3.78 -7.15 3.10
CA ARG A 29 -2.75 -7.54 4.07
C ARG A 29 -1.73 -6.42 4.28
N LEU A 30 -1.13 -6.40 5.46
CA LEU A 30 -0.02 -5.53 5.82
C LEU A 30 1.16 -6.40 6.27
N GLY A 31 2.25 -6.33 5.52
CA GLY A 31 3.52 -6.96 5.85
C GLY A 31 4.32 -6.06 6.78
N ILE A 32 4.50 -6.51 8.01
CA ILE A 32 5.11 -5.73 9.09
C ILE A 32 6.58 -6.14 9.23
N THR A 33 7.43 -5.12 9.33
CA THR A 33 8.83 -5.22 9.78
C THR A 33 9.07 -4.16 10.85
N VAL A 34 9.54 -4.57 12.04
CA VAL A 34 9.93 -3.64 13.11
C VAL A 34 11.45 -3.62 13.22
N MET A 35 12.06 -2.49 12.89
CA MET A 35 13.51 -2.30 12.92
C MET A 35 13.89 -1.48 14.15
N ARG A 36 14.84 -2.00 14.94
CA ARG A 36 15.39 -1.34 16.15
C ARG A 36 16.84 -0.87 15.96
N GLN A 37 17.38 -1.10 14.76
CA GLN A 37 18.71 -0.68 14.33
C GLN A 37 18.66 -0.36 12.83
N GLU A 38 19.65 0.37 12.32
CA GLU A 38 19.72 0.73 10.91
C GLU A 38 19.90 -0.51 10.02
N GLU A 39 18.95 -0.72 9.11
CA GLU A 39 18.88 -1.89 8.23
C GLU A 39 18.36 -1.51 6.84
N GLU A 40 18.58 -2.40 5.86
CA GLU A 40 17.90 -2.30 4.58
C GLU A 40 16.44 -2.70 4.75
N SER A 41 15.53 -1.96 4.13
CA SER A 41 14.14 -2.37 4.03
C SER A 41 14.05 -3.69 3.27
N PRO A 42 13.35 -4.71 3.81
CA PRO A 42 13.24 -6.00 3.14
C PRO A 42 12.23 -5.99 1.98
N SER A 43 11.39 -4.96 1.89
CA SER A 43 10.28 -4.85 0.93
C SER A 43 10.42 -3.66 -0.04
N PHE A 44 11.29 -2.70 0.27
CA PHE A 44 11.54 -1.52 -0.55
C PHE A 44 13.05 -1.28 -0.71
N ARG A 45 13.49 -0.83 -1.88
CA ARG A 45 14.93 -0.58 -2.14
C ARG A 45 15.42 0.69 -1.47
N ARG A 46 15.67 0.63 -0.16
CA ARG A 46 16.22 1.73 0.64
C ARG A 46 16.81 1.23 1.95
N ARG A 47 17.67 2.07 2.54
CA ARG A 47 18.14 1.93 3.92
C ARG A 47 17.33 2.82 4.86
N LEU A 48 17.02 2.33 6.05
CA LEU A 48 16.25 3.06 7.07
C LEU A 48 17.14 3.44 8.24
N ALA A 49 17.27 4.74 8.47
CA ALA A 49 18.13 5.29 9.52
C ALA A 49 17.44 5.23 10.89
N VAL A 50 17.59 4.12 11.60
CA VAL A 50 17.08 3.95 12.98
C VAL A 50 18.09 4.42 14.04
N ASN A 51 19.38 4.55 13.67
CA ASN A 51 20.46 4.92 14.60
C ASN A 51 20.46 6.41 15.01
N HIS A 52 19.37 7.14 14.78
CA HIS A 52 19.23 8.51 15.29
C HIS A 52 19.05 8.46 16.82
N PRO A 53 19.71 9.33 17.61
CA PRO A 53 19.67 9.28 19.08
C PRO A 53 18.26 9.22 19.66
N ASP A 54 17.32 9.88 18.99
CA ASP A 54 15.93 10.03 19.46
C ASP A 54 15.00 8.91 18.99
N VAL A 55 15.41 8.06 18.04
CA VAL A 55 14.59 6.98 17.48
C VAL A 55 14.81 5.69 18.27
N LEU A 56 13.71 5.06 18.68
CA LEU A 56 13.67 3.75 19.32
C LEU A 56 13.49 2.63 18.31
N ALA A 57 12.57 2.82 17.36
CA ALA A 57 12.24 1.83 16.35
C ALA A 57 11.59 2.48 15.13
N VAL A 58 11.59 1.77 14.01
CA VAL A 58 10.80 2.08 12.82
C VAL A 58 9.88 0.90 12.53
N VAL A 59 8.59 1.18 12.36
CA VAL A 59 7.63 0.20 11.87
C VAL A 59 7.43 0.45 10.38
N GLU A 60 7.80 -0.53 9.57
CA GLU A 60 7.48 -0.58 8.15
C GLU A 60 6.19 -1.36 7.94
N TYR A 61 5.28 -0.76 7.20
CA TYR A 61 4.02 -1.33 6.74
C TYR A 61 4.12 -1.51 5.22
N ALA A 62 4.35 -2.72 4.73
CA ALA A 62 4.17 -3.06 3.32
C ALA A 62 2.69 -3.39 3.07
N ILE A 63 1.97 -2.45 2.48
CA ILE A 63 0.51 -2.45 2.32
C ILE A 63 0.17 -3.09 0.97
N TYR A 64 -0.43 -4.28 1.02
CA TYR A 64 -0.77 -5.04 -0.17
C TYR A 64 -2.22 -4.86 -0.58
N TYR A 65 -2.42 -4.64 -1.87
CA TYR A 65 -3.72 -4.59 -2.54
C TYR A 65 -3.74 -5.66 -3.62
N ASP A 66 -4.89 -6.32 -3.81
CA ASP A 66 -5.06 -7.20 -4.95
C ASP A 66 -5.05 -6.39 -6.27
N TYR A 67 -5.44 -5.11 -6.25
CA TYR A 67 -5.52 -4.26 -7.43
C TYR A 67 -5.12 -2.81 -7.11
N ASP A 68 -4.46 -2.17 -8.06
CA ASP A 68 -4.61 -0.75 -8.43
C ASP A 68 -5.65 -0.71 -9.57
N ILE A 69 -6.35 0.40 -9.78
CA ILE A 69 -7.27 0.55 -10.91
C ILE A 69 -6.62 0.30 -12.28
N GLN A 70 -5.30 0.44 -12.42
CA GLN A 70 -4.54 0.23 -13.65
C GLN A 70 -3.97 -1.18 -13.81
N HIS A 71 -3.73 -1.92 -12.72
CA HIS A 71 -3.13 -3.26 -12.76
C HIS A 71 -3.53 -4.17 -11.60
N LEU A 72 -3.47 -5.47 -11.85
CA LEU A 72 -3.50 -6.50 -10.80
C LEU A 72 -2.17 -6.45 -10.03
N TYR A 73 -2.26 -6.64 -8.71
CA TYR A 73 -1.22 -6.51 -7.71
C TYR A 73 -0.75 -5.06 -7.49
N ASP A 74 -0.72 -4.64 -6.24
CA ASP A 74 -0.05 -3.40 -5.83
C ASP A 74 0.57 -3.51 -4.43
N LEU A 75 1.66 -2.77 -4.19
CA LEU A 75 2.41 -2.78 -2.94
C LEU A 75 2.96 -1.40 -2.59
N GLU A 76 2.32 -0.75 -1.63
CA GLU A 76 2.71 0.56 -1.10
C GLU A 76 3.30 0.42 0.31
N HIS A 77 3.91 1.47 0.83
CA HIS A 77 4.72 1.43 2.04
C HIS A 77 4.48 2.66 2.91
N VAL A 78 4.41 2.45 4.22
CA VAL A 78 4.51 3.51 5.22
C VAL A 78 5.60 3.13 6.22
N TRP A 79 6.41 4.11 6.63
CA TRP A 79 7.40 3.98 7.68
C TRP A 79 7.07 4.97 8.80
N VAL A 80 6.83 4.45 10.01
CA VAL A 80 6.57 5.26 11.19
C VAL A 80 7.77 5.16 12.13
N TYR A 81 8.39 6.30 12.44
CA TYR A 81 9.55 6.39 13.31
C TYR A 81 9.07 6.70 14.73
N ILE A 82 9.35 5.79 15.65
CA ILE A 82 8.93 5.86 17.05
C ILE A 82 10.08 6.39 17.89
N GLY A 83 9.82 7.45 18.65
CA GLY A 83 10.76 8.05 19.59
C GLY A 83 10.95 7.20 20.84
N ARG A 84 12.03 7.46 21.60
CA ARG A 84 12.30 6.78 22.89
C ARG A 84 11.27 7.09 23.98
N ASP A 85 10.56 8.20 23.86
CA ASP A 85 9.42 8.58 24.69
C ASP A 85 8.11 7.92 24.26
N GLY A 86 8.11 7.21 23.13
CA GLY A 86 6.93 6.55 22.56
C GLY A 86 6.12 7.45 21.62
N GLU A 87 6.54 8.68 21.37
CA GLU A 87 5.89 9.58 20.41
C GLU A 87 6.29 9.23 18.96
N VAL A 88 5.50 9.66 17.98
CA VAL A 88 5.90 9.58 16.57
C VAL A 88 6.81 10.76 16.27
N VAL A 89 8.09 10.49 15.97
CA VAL A 89 9.08 11.53 15.68
C VAL A 89 9.18 11.85 14.20
N ASP A 90 8.78 10.90 13.35
CA ASP A 90 8.80 11.07 11.91
C ASP A 90 7.90 10.03 11.21
N ALA A 91 7.53 10.32 9.97
CA ALA A 91 6.88 9.35 9.10
C ALA A 91 7.22 9.59 7.63
N GLU A 92 7.23 8.52 6.86
CA GLU A 92 7.47 8.51 5.42
C GLU A 92 6.50 7.55 4.75
N ALA A 93 6.19 7.79 3.47
CA ALA A 93 5.30 6.92 2.72
C ALA A 93 5.71 6.86 1.25
N SER A 94 5.43 5.74 0.59
CA SER A 94 5.75 5.56 -0.82
C SER A 94 4.85 6.38 -1.73
N PHE A 95 5.41 6.74 -2.88
CA PHE A 95 4.76 7.54 -3.90
C PHE A 95 5.35 7.20 -5.26
N HIS A 96 4.67 6.34 -6.03
CA HIS A 96 5.06 5.93 -7.39
C HIS A 96 6.53 5.45 -7.50
N GLY A 97 6.92 4.47 -6.67
CA GLY A 97 8.27 3.91 -6.65
C GLY A 97 9.34 4.81 -6.01
N LYS A 98 8.94 5.97 -5.47
CA LYS A 98 9.72 6.83 -4.59
C LYS A 98 9.07 6.83 -3.20
N PHE A 99 9.54 7.72 -2.33
CA PHE A 99 8.92 7.99 -1.04
C PHE A 99 9.05 9.48 -0.71
N LEU A 100 8.13 9.96 0.13
CA LEU A 100 8.06 11.34 0.60
C LEU A 100 8.02 11.37 2.13
N LYS A 101 8.29 12.56 2.70
CA LYS A 101 7.93 12.83 4.10
C LYS A 101 6.41 12.79 4.21
N ALA A 102 5.95 12.07 5.22
CA ALA A 102 4.55 11.80 5.46
C ALA A 102 4.06 12.41 6.79
N LEU A 103 4.98 12.91 7.62
CA LEU A 103 4.65 13.76 8.77
C LEU A 103 4.80 15.23 8.39
N LEU A 104 3.74 16.02 8.51
CA LEU A 104 3.78 17.45 8.26
C LEU A 104 4.60 18.17 9.33
N ARG A 105 5.23 19.27 8.93
CA ARG A 105 5.92 20.15 9.88
C ARG A 105 4.92 20.65 10.92
N GLY A 106 5.23 20.42 12.20
CA GLY A 106 4.34 20.76 13.31
C GLY A 106 3.28 19.69 13.62
N GLY A 107 3.27 18.55 12.91
CA GLY A 107 2.45 17.39 13.24
C GLY A 107 0.95 17.61 13.06
N SER A 108 0.52 18.49 12.14
CA SER A 108 -0.91 18.77 11.95
C SER A 108 -1.71 17.58 11.44
N ASN A 109 -1.04 16.57 10.87
CA ASN A 109 -1.62 15.29 10.47
C ASN A 109 -1.28 14.15 11.44
N LEU A 110 -0.93 14.45 12.70
CA LEU A 110 -0.64 13.47 13.74
C LEU A 110 -1.69 13.58 14.86
N SER A 111 -2.29 12.46 15.24
CA SER A 111 -3.21 12.36 16.38
C SER A 111 -2.76 11.24 17.32
N GLY A 112 -2.07 11.61 18.40
CA GLY A 112 -1.41 10.63 19.28
C GLY A 112 -0.32 9.88 18.50
N THR A 113 -0.53 8.57 18.30
CA THR A 113 0.39 7.71 17.54
C THR A 113 -0.02 7.49 16.09
N TRP A 114 -1.10 8.13 15.64
CA TRP A 114 -1.69 7.90 14.31
C TRP A 114 -1.36 9.04 13.36
N VAL A 115 -0.64 8.70 12.29
CA VAL A 115 -0.35 9.62 11.18
C VAL A 115 -1.45 9.51 10.13
N ASP A 116 -2.06 10.62 9.76
CA ASP A 116 -3.08 10.71 8.72
C ASP A 116 -2.42 10.79 7.35
N LEU A 117 -2.74 9.82 6.51
CA LEU A 117 -2.26 9.73 5.13
C LEU A 117 -3.43 9.54 4.19
N TYR A 118 -3.49 10.41 3.19
CA TYR A 118 -4.40 10.29 2.08
C TYR A 118 -3.84 9.29 1.08
N VAL A 119 -4.74 8.46 0.55
CA VAL A 119 -4.42 7.46 -0.46
C VAL A 119 -4.88 7.98 -1.81
N GLN A 120 -4.00 7.96 -2.81
CA GLN A 120 -4.34 8.38 -4.16
C GLN A 120 -5.47 7.51 -4.71
N PRO A 121 -6.59 8.11 -5.17
CA PRO A 121 -7.66 7.38 -5.83
C PRO A 121 -7.12 6.52 -6.99
N GLY A 122 -7.39 5.22 -6.91
CA GLY A 122 -7.07 4.21 -7.89
C GLY A 122 -5.61 3.75 -7.87
N LYS A 123 -4.66 4.65 -7.58
CA LYS A 123 -3.21 4.36 -7.68
C LYS A 123 -2.44 4.17 -6.37
N HIS A 124 -3.11 4.37 -5.25
CA HIS A 124 -2.64 4.10 -3.89
C HIS A 124 -1.36 4.78 -3.38
N ALA A 125 -0.70 5.64 -4.15
CA ALA A 125 0.37 6.49 -3.62
C ALA A 125 -0.10 7.29 -2.39
N LEU A 126 0.78 7.48 -1.41
CA LEU A 126 0.42 8.04 -0.11
C LEU A 126 0.97 9.45 0.09
N ALA A 127 0.14 10.35 0.62
CA ALA A 127 0.54 11.73 0.89
C ALA A 127 -0.11 12.29 2.16
N PRO A 128 0.54 13.27 2.84
CA PRO A 128 -0.05 13.93 4.01
C PRO A 128 -1.17 14.92 3.68
N PHE A 129 -1.41 15.23 2.41
CA PHE A 129 -2.50 16.09 1.94
C PHE A 129 -2.94 15.66 0.53
N PRO A 130 -4.26 15.66 0.23
CA PRO A 130 -4.79 15.05 -0.99
C PRO A 130 -4.58 15.89 -2.25
N GLU A 131 -4.40 17.21 -2.13
CA GLU A 131 -4.29 18.14 -3.26
C GLU A 131 -3.09 17.82 -4.16
N VAL A 132 -2.08 17.11 -3.65
CA VAL A 132 -0.93 16.67 -4.45
C VAL A 132 -1.35 15.73 -5.58
N PHE A 133 -2.40 14.94 -5.38
CA PHE A 133 -2.82 13.94 -6.37
C PHE A 133 -3.42 14.58 -7.62
N GLU A 134 -4.14 15.68 -7.47
CA GLU A 134 -4.72 16.43 -8.60
C GLU A 134 -3.64 17.09 -9.47
N LEU A 135 -2.42 17.25 -8.96
CA LEU A 135 -1.27 17.75 -9.71
C LEU A 135 -0.60 16.68 -10.57
N LEU A 136 -0.97 15.40 -10.41
CA LEU A 136 -0.37 14.31 -11.14
C LEU A 136 -0.92 14.22 -12.57
N PRO A 137 -0.05 14.00 -13.57
CA PRO A 137 -0.49 13.73 -14.93
C PRO A 137 -1.43 12.52 -14.98
N GLY A 138 -2.56 12.70 -15.63
CA GLY A 138 -3.52 11.62 -15.85
C GLY A 138 -4.34 11.22 -14.63
N PHE A 139 -4.37 12.04 -13.56
CA PHE A 139 -5.17 11.80 -12.35
C PHE A 139 -6.60 11.32 -12.63
N ALA A 140 -7.33 12.02 -13.50
CA ALA A 140 -8.70 11.62 -13.86
C ALA A 140 -8.74 10.46 -14.88
N SER A 141 -7.75 10.35 -15.76
CA SER A 141 -7.75 9.32 -16.81
C SER A 141 -7.37 7.94 -16.29
N SER A 142 -6.56 7.83 -15.24
CA SER A 142 -6.11 6.55 -14.68
C SER A 142 -7.27 5.73 -14.14
N THR A 143 -8.24 6.37 -13.46
CA THR A 143 -9.43 5.71 -12.92
C THR A 143 -10.55 5.49 -13.96
N GLN A 144 -10.31 5.94 -15.20
CA GLN A 144 -11.26 5.93 -16.31
C GLN A 144 -10.70 5.10 -17.48
N ASP A 145 -10.34 5.74 -18.59
CA ASP A 145 -9.90 5.03 -19.80
C ASP A 145 -8.59 4.26 -19.58
N GLY A 146 -7.77 4.69 -18.61
CA GLY A 146 -6.54 4.03 -18.19
C GLY A 146 -6.73 2.82 -17.26
N ALA A 147 -7.96 2.49 -16.88
CA ALA A 147 -8.22 1.36 -15.99
C ALA A 147 -7.79 0.03 -16.64
N GLY A 148 -7.02 -0.76 -15.91
CA GLY A 148 -6.46 -2.02 -16.40
C GLY A 148 -5.50 -1.90 -17.57
N ALA A 149 -4.98 -0.71 -17.89
CA ALA A 149 -4.08 -0.51 -19.04
C ALA A 149 -2.74 -1.25 -18.89
N GLU A 150 -2.39 -1.65 -17.66
CA GLU A 150 -1.08 -2.21 -17.32
C GLU A 150 -1.12 -3.72 -17.05
N GLY A 151 -2.30 -4.34 -17.04
CA GLY A 151 -2.43 -5.80 -16.91
C GLY A 151 -1.95 -6.30 -15.54
N LEU A 152 -1.09 -7.31 -15.53
CA LEU A 152 -0.40 -7.75 -14.31
C LEU A 152 1.02 -7.16 -14.26
N ILE A 153 1.24 -6.24 -13.33
CA ILE A 153 2.56 -5.71 -13.00
C ILE A 153 3.03 -6.30 -11.68
N TYR A 154 4.33 -6.59 -11.57
CA TYR A 154 4.95 -6.97 -10.31
C TYR A 154 6.37 -6.43 -10.22
N GLY A 155 6.80 -6.10 -9.00
CA GLY A 155 8.13 -5.60 -8.75
C GLY A 155 9.22 -6.66 -8.94
N ASP A 156 10.48 -6.21 -8.99
CA ASP A 156 11.64 -7.08 -9.20
C ASP A 156 11.78 -8.20 -8.15
N PHE A 157 11.20 -8.03 -6.96
CA PHE A 157 11.17 -9.06 -5.91
C PHE A 157 10.46 -10.35 -6.33
N PHE A 158 9.52 -10.27 -7.27
CA PHE A 158 8.76 -11.41 -7.77
C PHE A 158 9.23 -11.90 -9.14
N ARG A 159 10.31 -11.32 -9.67
CA ARG A 159 10.90 -11.73 -10.95
C ARG A 159 11.33 -13.20 -10.88
N GLY A 160 10.80 -14.02 -11.78
CA GLY A 160 11.06 -15.47 -11.82
C GLY A 160 10.14 -16.31 -10.93
N ILE A 161 9.28 -15.66 -10.12
CA ILE A 161 8.20 -16.31 -9.36
C ILE A 161 6.87 -16.10 -10.10
N LEU A 162 6.64 -14.86 -10.55
CA LEU A 162 5.47 -14.47 -11.34
C LEU A 162 5.84 -14.28 -12.81
N ALA A 163 4.86 -14.47 -13.67
CA ALA A 163 4.91 -14.20 -15.08
C ALA A 163 3.55 -13.61 -15.51
N SER A 164 3.57 -12.71 -16.49
CA SER A 164 2.36 -12.27 -17.20
C SER A 164 2.54 -12.53 -18.69
N ASP A 165 1.40 -12.64 -19.39
CA ASP A 165 1.32 -12.73 -20.83
C ASP A 165 0.15 -11.88 -21.35
N GLY A 166 0.05 -11.75 -22.68
CA GLY A 166 -0.97 -10.91 -23.29
C GLY A 166 -2.41 -11.40 -23.08
N GLU A 167 -2.65 -12.64 -22.67
CA GLU A 167 -3.98 -13.12 -22.30
C GLU A 167 -4.34 -12.68 -20.89
N THR A 168 -3.40 -12.84 -19.96
CA THR A 168 -3.48 -12.35 -18.58
C THR A 168 -3.73 -10.85 -18.54
N ASP A 169 -2.95 -10.08 -19.30
CA ASP A 169 -3.10 -8.61 -19.33
C ASP A 169 -4.46 -8.20 -19.88
N ARG A 170 -4.97 -8.87 -20.92
CA ARG A 170 -6.33 -8.60 -21.45
C ARG A 170 -7.42 -8.98 -20.47
N LEU A 171 -7.24 -10.07 -19.73
CA LEU A 171 -8.22 -10.50 -18.72
C LEU A 171 -8.31 -9.48 -17.58
N VAL A 172 -7.17 -9.06 -17.05
CA VAL A 172 -7.09 -8.01 -16.01
C VAL A 172 -7.66 -6.70 -16.54
N HIS A 173 -7.27 -6.30 -17.77
CA HIS A 173 -7.79 -5.10 -18.42
C HIS A 173 -9.33 -5.09 -18.47
N ARG A 174 -9.94 -6.18 -18.95
CA ARG A 174 -11.40 -6.30 -19.03
C ARG A 174 -12.06 -6.18 -17.67
N TYR A 175 -11.48 -6.76 -16.63
CA TYR A 175 -12.04 -6.68 -15.27
C TYR A 175 -11.97 -5.25 -14.74
N LEU A 176 -10.79 -4.63 -14.77
CA LEU A 176 -10.60 -3.29 -14.20
C LEU A 176 -11.36 -2.20 -14.96
N GLN A 177 -11.62 -2.39 -16.26
CA GLN A 177 -12.56 -1.54 -17.01
C GLN A 177 -13.99 -1.54 -16.41
N THR A 178 -14.42 -2.62 -15.76
CA THR A 178 -15.71 -2.65 -15.04
C THR A 178 -15.68 -1.97 -13.67
N CYS A 179 -14.48 -1.67 -13.16
CA CYS A 179 -14.24 -1.05 -11.86
C CYS A 179 -13.97 0.46 -11.96
N ARG A 180 -14.04 1.03 -13.17
CA ARG A 180 -13.82 2.47 -13.40
C ARG A 180 -14.69 3.34 -12.50
N PHE A 181 -14.12 4.44 -12.04
CA PHE A 181 -14.81 5.37 -11.17
C PHE A 181 -14.29 6.80 -11.33
N THR A 182 -15.11 7.76 -10.91
CA THR A 182 -14.71 9.17 -10.82
C THR A 182 -14.35 9.46 -9.37
N PRO A 183 -13.11 9.89 -9.06
CA PRO A 183 -12.75 10.30 -7.70
C PRO A 183 -13.73 11.34 -7.16
N SER A 184 -14.18 11.15 -5.92
CA SER A 184 -15.07 12.09 -5.23
C SER A 184 -14.31 13.28 -4.63
N LEU A 185 -13.01 13.12 -4.37
CA LEU A 185 -12.15 14.00 -3.58
C LEU A 185 -12.66 14.20 -2.14
N SER A 186 -13.56 13.32 -1.70
CA SER A 186 -14.05 13.24 -0.34
C SER A 186 -13.45 12.01 0.31
N TYR A 187 -12.83 12.19 1.47
CA TYR A 187 -12.02 11.16 2.09
C TYR A 187 -12.60 10.69 3.41
N SER A 188 -12.53 9.38 3.64
CA SER A 188 -12.90 8.73 4.90
C SER A 188 -11.81 7.80 5.39
N CYS A 189 -11.63 7.75 6.71
CA CYS A 189 -10.72 6.82 7.35
C CYS A 189 -11.20 5.38 7.11
N TRP A 190 -10.30 4.53 6.65
CA TRP A 190 -10.52 3.09 6.62
C TRP A 190 -10.14 2.50 7.98
N GLU A 191 -11.11 1.97 8.71
CA GLU A 191 -10.90 1.41 10.04
C GLU A 191 -10.34 -0.01 9.94
N TYR A 192 -9.05 -0.17 10.29
CA TYR A 192 -8.36 -1.46 10.17
C TYR A 192 -7.39 -1.78 11.32
N ALA A 193 -7.08 -0.81 12.19
CA ALA A 193 -6.00 -0.95 13.18
C ALA A 193 -6.26 -2.03 14.23
N ASP A 194 -7.53 -2.40 14.48
CA ASP A 194 -7.96 -3.46 15.40
C ASP A 194 -8.10 -4.84 14.72
N ARG A 195 -7.97 -4.90 13.38
CA ARG A 195 -8.09 -6.12 12.58
C ARG A 195 -6.79 -6.90 12.54
N GLU A 196 -6.52 -7.62 13.63
CA GLU A 196 -5.28 -8.37 13.86
C GLU A 196 -4.90 -9.29 12.69
N GLU A 197 -5.88 -9.85 11.97
CA GLU A 197 -5.68 -10.75 10.84
C GLU A 197 -5.02 -10.09 9.63
N LEU A 198 -5.05 -8.75 9.53
CA LEU A 198 -4.40 -8.00 8.47
C LEU A 198 -2.88 -7.88 8.67
N PHE A 199 -2.42 -7.91 9.93
CA PHE A 199 -1.03 -7.68 10.29
C PHE A 199 -0.25 -9.00 10.30
N VAL A 200 0.59 -9.21 9.28
CA VAL A 200 1.44 -10.40 9.14
C VAL A 200 2.90 -9.97 9.05
N SER A 201 3.85 -10.88 9.26
CA SER A 201 5.26 -10.51 9.01
C SER A 201 5.49 -10.31 7.51
N TRP A 202 6.39 -9.42 7.11
CA TRP A 202 6.77 -9.26 5.69
C TRP A 202 7.05 -10.61 5.00
N ASN A 203 7.85 -11.49 5.61
CA ASN A 203 8.16 -12.81 5.05
C ASN A 203 6.91 -13.66 4.76
N GLN A 204 5.87 -13.53 5.58
CA GLN A 204 4.61 -14.23 5.37
C GLN A 204 3.85 -13.62 4.19
N LEU A 205 3.69 -12.29 4.17
CA LEU A 205 3.05 -11.60 3.04
C LEU A 205 3.76 -11.90 1.71
N PHE A 206 5.10 -11.87 1.71
CA PHE A 206 5.91 -12.19 0.54
C PHE A 206 5.59 -13.58 -0.04
N THR A 207 5.34 -14.57 0.82
CA THR A 207 4.92 -15.91 0.38
C THR A 207 3.46 -16.00 -0.05
N GLU A 208 2.58 -15.16 0.52
CA GLU A 208 1.15 -15.13 0.20
C GLU A 208 0.89 -14.47 -1.17
N ILE A 209 1.60 -13.39 -1.50
CA ILE A 209 1.36 -12.57 -2.71
C ILE A 209 1.24 -13.42 -3.99
N PRO A 210 2.18 -14.31 -4.33
CA PRO A 210 2.07 -15.09 -5.57
C PRO A 210 0.90 -16.06 -5.61
N GLU A 211 0.44 -16.53 -4.45
CA GLU A 211 -0.75 -17.38 -4.36
C GLU A 211 -2.02 -16.54 -4.54
N ARG A 212 -2.10 -15.35 -3.93
CA ARG A 212 -3.24 -14.45 -4.08
C ARG A 212 -3.45 -14.03 -5.53
N ILE A 213 -2.38 -13.66 -6.23
CA ILE A 213 -2.43 -13.30 -7.65
C ILE A 213 -2.96 -14.47 -8.48
N ARG A 214 -2.50 -15.71 -8.23
CA ARG A 214 -3.00 -16.89 -8.94
C ARG A 214 -4.48 -17.15 -8.67
N GLN A 215 -4.93 -16.97 -7.43
CA GLN A 215 -6.34 -17.10 -7.05
C GLN A 215 -7.21 -16.04 -7.73
N GLU A 216 -6.75 -14.79 -7.76
CA GLU A 216 -7.46 -13.71 -8.44
C GLU A 216 -7.54 -13.96 -9.95
N LEU A 217 -6.45 -14.37 -10.61
CA LEU A 217 -6.50 -14.73 -12.02
C LEU A 217 -7.48 -15.88 -12.31
N ALA A 218 -7.48 -16.93 -11.48
CA ALA A 218 -8.45 -18.02 -11.62
C ALA A 218 -9.89 -17.53 -11.42
N ARG A 219 -10.14 -16.62 -10.46
CA ARG A 219 -11.43 -15.98 -10.24
C ARG A 219 -11.87 -15.16 -11.46
N LEU A 220 -10.96 -14.38 -12.04
CA LEU A 220 -11.23 -13.57 -13.22
C LEU A 220 -11.56 -14.44 -14.44
N GLN A 221 -10.86 -15.56 -14.64
CA GLN A 221 -11.15 -16.49 -15.74
C GLN A 221 -12.57 -17.06 -15.65
N LEU A 222 -13.05 -17.38 -14.44
CA LEU A 222 -14.42 -17.84 -14.21
C LEU A 222 -15.46 -16.72 -14.42
N LEU A 223 -15.13 -15.50 -14.00
CA LEU A 223 -16.01 -14.33 -14.10
C LEU A 223 -16.15 -13.82 -15.55
N LEU A 224 -15.07 -13.90 -16.32
CA LEU A 224 -14.94 -13.29 -17.65
C LEU A 224 -14.52 -14.34 -18.68
N PRO A 225 -15.40 -15.30 -19.04
CA PRO A 225 -15.06 -16.36 -19.98
C PRO A 225 -14.60 -15.80 -21.34
N PRO A 226 -13.87 -16.60 -22.13
CA PRO A 226 -13.37 -16.20 -23.43
C PRO A 226 -14.50 -15.69 -24.31
N ARG A 227 -14.27 -14.58 -25.01
CA ARG A 227 -15.18 -14.15 -26.07
C ARG A 227 -14.83 -14.98 -27.31
N HIS A 228 -15.78 -15.79 -27.78
CA HIS A 228 -15.70 -16.51 -29.06
C HIS A 228 -15.70 -15.56 -30.25
#